data_AF-A0A7V1EPT9-F1
#
_entry.id   AF-A0A7V1EPT9-F1
#
_cell.length_a   1.000
_cell.length_b   1.000
_cell.length_c   1.000
_cell.angle_alpha   90.00
_cell.angle_beta   90.00
_cell.angle_gamma   90.00
#
_symmetry.space_group_name_H-M   'P 1'
#
loop_
_entity.id
_entity.type
_entity.pdbx_description
1 polymer ?
#
loop_
_entity_poly.entity_id
_entity_poly.type
_entity_poly.pdbx_seq_one_letter_code
_entity_poly.pdbx_strand_id
1 'polypeptide(L)'
;YRILSFFFDGVPSPSSREEIVEIQTQPLTTDDSTGQPALAVRKIKPEPELFLHKPYKEKKCDNCHKTGYGQKMTEASIDILCKSCHKNFVAKRQYTHGPVAVGQCLVCHNPHRSSYDNLLIRPGQELCTFCHGEINRENNPGHSLTESSTCVSCHSPHFSDVSVHYLRENVYGK
;
A
#
# COMPACT_ATOMS: atom_id res chain seq x y z
N TYR A 1 -20.66 18.84 26.02
CA TYR A 1 -20.52 17.53 25.35
C TYR A 1 -19.18 17.53 24.61
N ARG A 2 -18.34 16.52 24.83
CA ARG A 2 -17.02 16.38 24.18
C ARG A 2 -17.12 15.20 23.22
N ILE A 3 -16.92 15.43 21.94
CA ILE A 3 -16.86 14.37 20.93
C ILE A 3 -15.46 13.76 21.03
N LEU A 4 -15.40 12.49 21.42
CA LEU A 4 -14.16 11.72 21.41
C LEU A 4 -14.05 11.04 20.04
N SER A 5 -13.09 11.49 19.23
CA SER A 5 -12.77 10.91 17.93
C SER A 5 -12.00 9.59 18.12
N PHE A 6 -12.70 8.48 18.31
CA PHE A 6 -12.12 7.15 18.50
C PHE A 6 -12.17 6.28 17.25
N PHE A 7 -11.64 6.72 16.11
CA PHE A 7 -11.80 5.93 14.87
C PHE A 7 -10.58 5.25 14.27
N PHE A 8 -9.33 5.44 14.71
CA PHE A 8 -8.20 4.78 14.01
C PHE A 8 -6.95 4.40 14.86
N ASP A 9 -7.12 3.90 16.09
CA ASP A 9 -5.97 3.44 16.92
C ASP A 9 -5.52 1.99 16.65
N GLY A 10 -6.00 1.36 15.56
CA GLY A 10 -5.85 -0.08 15.33
C GLY A 10 -4.94 -0.51 14.17
N VAL A 11 -4.12 0.37 13.59
CA VAL A 11 -3.20 -0.02 12.50
C VAL A 11 -1.75 -0.01 13.03
N PRO A 12 -1.11 -1.17 13.26
CA PRO A 12 0.28 -1.20 13.67
C PRO A 12 1.17 -0.53 12.60
N SER A 13 2.08 0.32 13.05
CA SER A 13 3.05 1.03 12.20
C SER A 13 4.13 0.05 11.71
N PRO A 14 4.33 -0.15 10.39
CA PRO A 14 5.44 -0.96 9.91
C PRO A 14 6.71 -0.11 9.76
N SER A 15 7.76 -0.56 10.44
CA SER A 15 9.20 -0.23 10.34
C SER A 15 9.55 1.18 9.83
N SER A 16 9.87 2.09 10.75
CA SER A 16 10.53 3.36 10.41
C SER A 16 11.95 3.11 9.88
N ARG A 17 12.24 3.57 8.65
CA ARG A 17 13.61 3.83 8.17
C ARG A 17 14.30 4.82 9.12
N GLU A 18 15.63 4.76 9.19
CA GLU A 18 16.44 5.33 10.30
C GLU A 18 16.05 6.75 10.74
N GLU A 19 16.12 6.93 12.06
CA GLU A 19 15.74 8.10 12.85
C GLU A 19 16.55 9.35 12.45
N ILE A 20 16.00 10.22 11.60
CA ILE A 20 16.56 11.57 11.40
C ILE A 20 15.97 12.47 12.50
N VAL A 21 16.79 12.83 13.49
CA VAL A 21 16.42 13.71 14.60
C VAL A 21 16.52 15.16 14.14
N GLU A 22 15.40 15.79 13.78
CA GLU A 22 15.36 17.23 13.58
C GLU A 22 15.10 17.94 14.93
N ILE A 23 16.05 18.76 15.35
CA ILE A 23 16.03 19.46 16.64
C ILE A 23 15.32 20.81 16.44
N GLN A 24 14.07 20.93 16.90
CA GLN A 24 13.42 22.23 17.05
C GLN A 24 13.39 22.65 18.52
N THR A 25 14.04 23.77 18.83
CA THR A 25 13.93 24.44 20.13
C THR A 25 12.72 25.38 20.09
N GLN A 26 11.69 25.09 20.89
CA GLN A 26 10.64 26.07 21.21
C GLN A 26 10.86 26.58 22.64
N PRO A 27 10.82 27.90 22.89
CA PRO A 27 10.84 28.41 24.25
C PRO A 27 9.48 28.10 24.92
N LEU A 28 9.49 27.27 25.97
CA LEU A 28 8.35 27.17 26.89
C LEU A 28 8.34 28.42 27.78
N THR A 29 7.16 29.04 27.90
CA THR A 29 6.90 30.12 28.86
C THR A 29 7.25 29.66 30.27
N THR A 30 7.97 30.49 31.00
CA THR A 30 8.50 30.23 32.34
C THR A 30 7.39 29.91 33.35
N ASP A 31 7.48 28.75 34.02
CA ASP A 31 6.86 28.62 35.34
C ASP A 31 7.76 29.30 36.39
N ASP A 32 7.10 30.02 37.28
CA ASP A 32 7.69 30.85 38.30
C ASP A 32 7.98 29.97 39.52
N SER A 33 9.14 29.30 39.54
CA SER A 33 9.76 28.79 40.79
C SER A 33 11.20 28.26 40.68
N THR A 34 11.84 28.13 39.51
CA THR A 34 13.24 27.64 39.48
C THR A 34 14.19 28.31 38.48
N GLY A 35 13.76 29.31 37.70
CA GLY A 35 14.68 30.18 36.93
C GLY A 35 15.61 29.48 35.94
N GLN A 36 15.36 28.22 35.59
CA GLN A 36 16.12 27.46 34.59
C GLN A 36 15.23 27.18 33.37
N PRO A 37 15.66 27.54 32.15
CA PRO A 37 14.91 27.19 30.95
C PRO A 37 14.97 25.66 30.77
N ALA A 38 13.87 24.99 31.08
CA ALA A 38 13.69 23.58 30.77
C ALA A 38 13.54 23.42 29.24
N LEU A 39 14.64 23.11 28.56
CA LEU A 39 14.65 22.69 27.17
C LEU A 39 14.00 21.31 27.07
N ALA A 40 12.70 21.26 26.76
CA ALA A 40 12.03 20.01 26.42
C ALA A 40 12.46 19.56 25.02
N VAL A 41 13.40 18.61 24.95
CA VAL A 41 13.75 17.93 23.69
C VAL A 41 12.59 17.00 23.33
N ARG A 42 11.69 17.45 22.45
CA ARG A 42 10.70 16.57 21.83
C ARG A 42 11.36 15.86 20.65
N LYS A 43 11.63 14.56 20.80
CA LYS A 43 11.93 13.69 19.67
C LYS A 43 10.69 13.63 18.77
N ILE A 44 10.67 14.40 17.69
CA ILE A 44 9.67 14.22 16.64
C ILE A 44 10.15 13.04 15.81
N LYS A 45 9.57 11.85 16.03
CA LYS A 45 9.76 10.73 15.12
C LYS A 45 9.12 11.15 13.78
N PRO A 46 9.88 11.31 12.68
CA PRO A 46 9.25 11.62 11.40
C PRO A 46 8.28 10.48 11.07
N GLU A 47 7.02 10.83 10.83
CA GLU A 47 6.03 9.85 10.38
C GLU A 47 6.54 9.25 9.06
N PRO A 48 6.48 7.91 8.89
CA PRO A 48 6.96 7.30 7.66
C PRO A 48 6.17 7.86 6.48
N GLU A 49 6.85 8.26 5.40
CA GLU A 49 6.19 8.72 4.18
C GLU A 49 5.30 7.58 3.63
N LEU A 50 3.99 7.82 3.61
CA LEU A 50 3.01 6.87 3.10
C LEU A 50 2.65 7.20 1.65
N PHE A 51 2.53 6.16 0.83
CA PHE A 51 1.86 6.24 -0.46
C PHE A 51 0.36 6.38 -0.21
N LEU A 52 -0.21 7.52 -0.60
CA LEU A 52 -1.63 7.80 -0.47
C LEU A 52 -2.33 7.50 -1.80
N HIS A 53 -3.45 6.79 -1.74
CA HIS A 53 -4.32 6.65 -2.90
C HIS A 53 -4.87 8.04 -3.28
N LYS A 54 -4.84 8.40 -4.57
CA LYS A 54 -5.21 9.75 -5.02
C LYS A 54 -6.58 10.24 -4.46
N PRO A 55 -7.68 9.46 -4.52
CA PRO A 55 -8.95 9.89 -3.95
C PRO A 55 -8.88 10.11 -2.42
N TYR A 56 -8.11 9.30 -1.72
CA TYR A 56 -7.89 9.44 -0.27
C TYR A 56 -7.09 10.71 0.06
N LYS A 57 -6.01 10.97 -0.68
CA LYS A 57 -5.22 12.21 -0.57
C LYS A 57 -6.07 13.46 -0.81
N GLU A 58 -7.00 13.38 -1.77
CA GLU A 58 -7.94 14.45 -2.11
C GLU A 58 -9.17 14.53 -1.18
N LYS A 59 -9.26 13.65 -0.16
CA LYS A 59 -10.39 13.57 0.78
C LYS A 59 -11.75 13.34 0.12
N LYS A 60 -11.77 12.71 -1.06
CA LYS A 60 -13.00 12.34 -1.80
C LYS A 60 -13.56 11.01 -1.30
N CYS A 61 -13.89 10.97 -0.01
CA CYS A 61 -14.36 9.76 0.67
C CYS A 61 -15.67 9.25 0.08
N ASP A 62 -16.50 10.15 -0.44
CA ASP A 62 -17.82 9.92 -1.02
C ASP A 62 -17.79 9.21 -2.39
N ASN A 63 -16.64 9.19 -3.06
CA ASN A 63 -16.45 8.39 -4.27
C ASN A 63 -16.53 6.88 -4.00
N CYS A 64 -16.16 6.46 -2.78
CA CYS A 64 -16.10 5.06 -2.38
C CYS A 64 -17.11 4.72 -1.28
N HIS A 65 -17.39 5.65 -0.37
CA HIS A 65 -18.27 5.45 0.78
C HIS A 65 -19.52 6.33 0.71
N LYS A 66 -20.68 5.83 1.12
CA LYS A 66 -21.89 6.63 1.28
C LYS A 66 -21.77 7.50 2.53
N THR A 67 -22.17 8.77 2.41
CA THR A 67 -22.24 9.70 3.55
C THR A 67 -23.42 9.33 4.46
N GLY A 68 -23.28 9.55 5.77
CA GLY A 68 -24.38 9.47 6.74
C GLY A 68 -24.39 8.26 7.67
N TYR A 69 -23.96 7.05 7.26
CA TYR A 69 -23.95 5.87 8.14
C TYR A 69 -22.86 4.85 7.79
N GLY A 70 -21.88 4.68 8.69
CA GLY A 70 -21.03 3.49 8.78
C GLY A 70 -20.27 3.08 7.53
N GLN A 71 -19.50 4.00 6.92
CA GLN A 71 -18.53 3.75 5.83
C GLN A 71 -19.01 2.73 4.76
N LYS A 72 -20.32 2.66 4.48
CA LYS A 72 -20.88 1.70 3.53
C LYS A 72 -20.36 2.02 2.14
N MET A 73 -20.01 1.02 1.35
CA MET A 73 -19.53 1.25 -0.02
C MET A 73 -20.62 1.83 -0.93
N THR A 74 -20.21 2.64 -1.91
CA THR A 74 -21.09 3.21 -2.95
C THR A 74 -21.63 2.15 -3.88
N GLU A 75 -20.80 1.16 -4.21
CA GLU A 75 -21.11 0.03 -5.08
C GLU A 75 -21.41 -1.27 -4.30
N ALA A 76 -22.00 -2.24 -5.00
CA ALA A 76 -22.37 -3.54 -4.44
C ALA A 76 -21.16 -4.41 -4.05
N SER A 77 -20.02 -4.24 -4.73
CA SER A 77 -18.80 -4.98 -4.46
C SER A 77 -17.56 -4.12 -4.72
N ILE A 78 -16.45 -4.50 -4.08
CA ILE A 78 -15.18 -3.78 -4.20
C ILE A 78 -14.66 -3.80 -5.65
N ASP A 79 -14.82 -4.92 -6.36
CA ASP A 79 -14.32 -5.03 -7.72
C ASP A 79 -15.06 -4.09 -8.68
N ILE A 80 -16.38 -3.96 -8.56
CA ILE A 80 -17.18 -3.00 -9.32
C ILE A 80 -16.72 -1.57 -9.01
N LEU A 81 -16.51 -1.25 -7.73
CA LEU A 81 -16.02 0.05 -7.33
C LEU A 81 -14.65 0.38 -7.92
N CYS A 82 -13.69 -0.53 -7.77
CA CYS A 82 -12.34 -0.34 -8.32
C CYS A 82 -12.39 -0.19 -9.85
N LYS A 83 -13.21 -1.01 -10.53
CA LYS A 83 -13.43 -0.98 -11.98
C LYS A 83 -14.06 0.31 -12.49
N SER A 84 -14.83 1.03 -11.65
CA SER A 84 -15.45 2.29 -12.06
C SER A 84 -14.41 3.32 -12.55
N CYS A 85 -13.21 3.30 -11.94
CA CYS A 85 -12.08 4.17 -12.28
C CYS A 85 -10.91 3.42 -12.96
N HIS A 86 -10.55 2.23 -12.50
CA HIS A 86 -9.32 1.52 -12.92
C HIS A 86 -9.50 0.55 -14.10
N LYS A 87 -10.36 0.87 -15.07
CA LYS A 87 -10.79 -0.02 -16.17
C LYS A 87 -9.64 -0.75 -16.89
N ASN A 88 -8.50 -0.09 -17.07
CA ASN A 88 -7.36 -0.63 -17.82
C ASN A 88 -6.56 -1.71 -17.05
N PHE A 89 -6.67 -1.73 -15.70
CA PHE A 89 -5.88 -2.62 -14.84
C PHE A 89 -6.60 -3.92 -14.46
N VAL A 90 -7.86 -4.05 -14.88
CA VAL A 90 -8.82 -5.09 -14.46
C VAL A 90 -9.62 -5.62 -15.64
N ALA A 91 -9.19 -5.30 -16.87
CA ALA A 91 -9.77 -5.87 -18.08
C ALA A 91 -9.56 -7.38 -18.07
N LYS A 92 -10.61 -8.14 -18.38
CA LYS A 92 -10.49 -9.58 -18.55
C LYS A 92 -9.56 -9.84 -19.73
N ARG A 93 -8.46 -10.51 -19.44
CA ARG A 93 -7.39 -10.86 -20.37
C ARG A 93 -7.28 -12.38 -20.45
N GLN A 94 -6.47 -12.91 -21.37
CA GLN A 94 -6.42 -14.35 -21.62
C GLN A 94 -6.12 -15.14 -20.35
N TYR A 95 -5.14 -14.69 -19.55
CA TYR A 95 -4.77 -15.27 -18.27
C TYR A 95 -4.88 -14.22 -17.18
N THR A 96 -5.96 -14.28 -16.39
CA THR A 96 -6.18 -13.36 -15.26
C THR A 96 -5.82 -14.04 -13.96
N HIS A 97 -5.05 -13.36 -13.11
CA HIS A 97 -4.61 -13.88 -11.83
C HIS A 97 -5.79 -14.11 -10.89
N GLY A 98 -5.78 -15.23 -10.14
CA GLY A 98 -6.92 -15.72 -9.35
C GLY A 98 -7.62 -14.65 -8.50
N PRO A 99 -6.90 -13.93 -7.62
CA PRO A 99 -7.49 -12.86 -6.82
C PRO A 99 -8.17 -11.76 -7.63
N VAL A 100 -7.61 -11.39 -8.78
CA VAL A 100 -8.19 -10.39 -9.68
C VAL A 100 -9.44 -10.94 -10.37
N ALA A 101 -9.40 -12.19 -10.80
CA ALA A 101 -10.51 -12.86 -11.48
C ALA A 101 -11.77 -12.93 -10.58
N VAL A 102 -11.59 -13.06 -9.27
CA VAL A 102 -12.69 -13.09 -8.28
C VAL A 102 -12.93 -11.75 -7.59
N GLY A 103 -12.28 -10.67 -8.04
CA GLY A 103 -12.56 -9.31 -7.53
C GLY A 103 -11.99 -9.01 -6.13
N GLN A 104 -11.03 -9.79 -5.65
CA GLN A 104 -10.40 -9.64 -4.35
C GLN A 104 -9.25 -8.62 -4.37
N CYS A 105 -9.52 -7.39 -4.79
CA CYS A 105 -8.48 -6.35 -4.92
C CYS A 105 -7.70 -6.09 -3.61
N LEU A 106 -8.38 -6.20 -2.46
CA LEU A 106 -7.82 -5.83 -1.16
C LEU A 106 -6.90 -6.87 -0.53
N VAL A 107 -6.78 -8.06 -1.13
CA VAL A 107 -5.80 -9.05 -0.65
C VAL A 107 -4.37 -8.65 -1.01
N CYS A 108 -4.20 -7.70 -1.93
CA CYS A 108 -2.91 -7.13 -2.30
C CYS A 108 -2.82 -5.62 -2.06
N HIS A 109 -3.93 -4.87 -2.17
CA HIS A 109 -3.91 -3.41 -2.08
C HIS A 109 -4.65 -2.85 -0.85
N ASN A 110 -4.11 -1.79 -0.26
CA ASN A 110 -4.79 -0.93 0.71
C ASN A 110 -5.41 0.29 -0.01
N PRO A 111 -6.74 0.45 -0.04
CA PRO A 111 -7.38 1.46 -0.88
C PRO A 111 -7.22 2.90 -0.36
N HIS A 112 -6.67 3.09 0.85
CA HIS A 112 -6.44 4.40 1.44
C HIS A 112 -4.98 4.81 1.33
N ARG A 113 -4.10 4.02 1.94
CA ARG A 113 -2.67 4.33 2.06
C ARG A 113 -1.85 3.09 2.36
N SER A 114 -0.59 3.10 1.97
CA SER A 114 0.38 2.08 2.35
C SER A 114 1.78 2.66 2.54
N SER A 115 2.60 2.00 3.34
CA SER A 115 4.04 2.24 3.38
C SER A 115 4.78 1.68 2.15
N TYR A 116 4.08 0.90 1.32
CA TYR A 116 4.61 0.28 0.11
C TYR A 116 4.03 0.94 -1.15
N ASP A 117 4.85 1.00 -2.19
CA ASP A 117 4.47 1.53 -3.49
C ASP A 117 3.24 0.81 -4.04
N ASN A 118 2.52 1.44 -4.97
CA ASN A 118 1.29 0.89 -5.56
C ASN A 118 0.23 0.48 -4.53
N LEU A 119 0.30 1.04 -3.31
CA LEU A 119 -0.59 0.74 -2.20
C LEU A 119 -0.58 -0.72 -1.76
N LEU A 120 0.52 -1.44 -1.94
CA LEU A 120 0.59 -2.85 -1.59
C LEU A 120 0.46 -3.08 -0.09
N ILE A 121 -0.06 -4.22 0.36
CA ILE A 121 -0.14 -4.55 1.80
C ILE A 121 1.15 -5.19 2.35
N ARG A 122 2.06 -5.60 1.45
CA ARG A 122 3.36 -6.22 1.74
C ARG A 122 4.39 -5.74 0.71
N PRO A 123 5.69 -5.70 1.04
CA PRO A 123 6.73 -5.25 0.13
C PRO A 123 7.16 -6.34 -0.86
N GLY A 124 7.46 -5.94 -2.09
CA GLY A 124 8.26 -6.72 -3.04
C GLY A 124 7.83 -8.18 -3.20
N GLN A 125 8.78 -9.10 -3.02
CA GLN A 125 8.57 -10.54 -3.23
C GLN A 125 7.70 -11.18 -2.15
N GLU A 126 7.68 -10.61 -0.94
CA GLU A 126 6.92 -11.13 0.20
C GLU A 126 5.41 -11.17 -0.12
N LEU A 127 4.92 -10.21 -0.89
CA LEU A 127 3.53 -10.19 -1.35
C LEU A 127 3.17 -11.46 -2.15
N CYS A 128 4.09 -11.93 -2.99
CA CYS A 128 3.87 -13.09 -3.84
C CYS A 128 4.01 -14.39 -3.04
N THR A 129 5.08 -14.52 -2.26
CA THR A 129 5.37 -15.74 -1.49
C THR A 129 4.40 -15.97 -0.33
N PHE A 130 3.67 -14.93 0.10
CA PHE A 130 2.59 -15.06 1.07
C PHE A 130 1.57 -16.14 0.69
N CYS A 131 1.26 -16.29 -0.60
CA CYS A 131 0.37 -17.34 -1.11
C CYS A 131 1.12 -18.44 -1.87
N HIS A 132 2.17 -18.08 -2.63
CA HIS A 132 2.85 -19.01 -3.53
C HIS A 132 3.96 -19.84 -2.85
N GLY A 133 4.23 -19.62 -1.57
CA GLY A 133 5.29 -20.31 -0.83
C GLY A 133 6.68 -20.01 -1.40
N GLU A 134 7.62 -20.94 -1.20
CA GLU A 134 8.95 -20.85 -1.80
C GLU A 134 8.87 -21.15 -3.31
N ILE A 135 9.12 -20.12 -4.11
CA ILE A 135 9.23 -20.25 -5.56
C ILE A 135 10.69 -20.51 -5.90
N ASN A 136 11.03 -21.75 -6.27
CA ASN A 136 12.39 -22.09 -6.70
C ASN A 136 12.70 -21.42 -8.04
N ARG A 137 13.39 -20.28 -7.99
CA ARG A 137 13.85 -19.56 -9.19
C ARG A 137 15.06 -20.23 -9.82
N GLU A 138 15.95 -20.79 -9.03
CA GLU A 138 17.27 -21.25 -9.47
C GLU A 138 17.21 -22.50 -10.36
N ASN A 139 16.24 -23.37 -10.12
CA ASN A 139 16.05 -24.61 -10.87
C ASN A 139 14.93 -24.51 -11.93
N ASN A 140 14.42 -23.30 -12.22
CA ASN A 140 13.42 -23.09 -13.25
C ASN A 140 14.11 -22.65 -14.55
N PRO A 141 14.03 -23.41 -15.66
CA PRO A 141 14.64 -23.04 -16.94
C PRO A 141 14.22 -21.66 -17.47
N GLY A 142 13.06 -21.14 -17.05
CA GLY A 142 12.56 -19.81 -17.40
C GLY A 142 13.17 -18.67 -16.57
N HIS A 143 13.90 -18.98 -15.50
CA HIS A 143 14.61 -18.02 -14.66
C HIS A 143 16.13 -18.24 -14.81
N SER A 144 16.81 -17.34 -15.52
CA SER A 144 18.28 -17.36 -15.53
C SER A 144 18.81 -16.90 -14.18
N LEU A 145 19.86 -17.57 -13.68
CA LEU A 145 20.54 -17.29 -12.41
C LEU A 145 21.14 -15.89 -12.32
N THR A 146 21.18 -15.15 -13.44
CA THR A 146 21.92 -13.90 -13.59
C THR A 146 21.11 -12.64 -13.29
N GLU A 147 19.80 -12.72 -13.06
CA GLU A 147 18.98 -11.51 -12.87
C GLU A 147 18.55 -11.30 -11.41
N SER A 148 19.08 -10.24 -10.81
CA SER A 148 18.56 -9.57 -9.60
C SER A 148 17.22 -8.87 -9.85
N SER A 149 16.40 -9.45 -10.72
CA SER A 149 15.10 -8.98 -11.15
C SER A 149 14.04 -9.28 -10.08
N THR A 150 13.18 -8.31 -9.78
CA THR A 150 11.99 -8.53 -8.95
C THR A 150 10.95 -9.36 -9.70
N CYS A 151 10.04 -10.07 -9.01
CA CYS A 151 8.98 -10.85 -9.67
C CYS A 151 8.20 -10.00 -10.70
N VAL A 152 7.88 -8.76 -10.33
CA VAL A 152 7.06 -7.85 -11.14
C VAL A 152 7.79 -7.23 -12.34
N SER A 153 9.10 -7.42 -12.45
CA SER A 153 9.87 -6.96 -13.62
C SER A 153 9.57 -7.79 -14.87
N CYS A 154 9.33 -9.09 -14.69
CA CYS A 154 8.94 -10.00 -15.77
C CYS A 154 7.46 -10.42 -15.68
N HIS A 155 6.93 -10.60 -14.47
CA HIS A 155 5.54 -11.02 -14.28
C HIS A 155 4.61 -9.82 -14.08
N SER A 156 3.38 -9.94 -14.58
CA SER A 156 2.29 -9.02 -14.33
C SER A 156 1.40 -9.60 -13.22
N PRO A 157 1.19 -8.89 -12.10
CA PRO A 157 0.45 -9.41 -10.95
C PRO A 157 -1.06 -9.52 -11.18
N HIS A 158 -1.58 -8.93 -12.26
CA HIS A 158 -3.02 -8.94 -12.57
C HIS A 158 -3.39 -9.89 -13.70
N PHE A 159 -2.66 -9.85 -14.80
CA PHE A 159 -2.97 -10.65 -15.99
C PHE A 159 -1.82 -10.72 -16.99
N SER A 160 -1.91 -11.67 -17.91
CA SER A 160 -1.08 -11.75 -19.12
C SER A 160 -1.92 -12.26 -20.28
N ASP A 161 -1.61 -11.80 -21.49
CA ASP A 161 -2.15 -12.40 -22.71
C ASP A 161 -1.20 -13.44 -23.32
N VAL A 162 0.03 -13.52 -22.84
CA VAL A 162 1.10 -14.31 -23.46
C VAL A 162 1.43 -15.60 -22.71
N SER A 163 1.15 -15.68 -21.40
CA SER A 163 1.57 -16.83 -20.60
C SER A 163 0.65 -17.10 -19.40
N VAL A 164 0.39 -18.38 -19.13
CA VAL A 164 -0.26 -18.86 -17.90
C VAL A 164 0.56 -18.56 -16.65
N HIS A 165 1.86 -18.26 -16.80
CA HIS A 165 2.75 -17.82 -15.72
C HIS A 165 2.76 -16.29 -15.58
N TYR A 166 1.82 -15.59 -16.23
CA TYR A 166 1.65 -14.15 -16.13
C TYR A 166 2.83 -13.30 -16.58
N LEU A 167 3.59 -13.75 -17.59
CA LEU A 167 4.68 -12.95 -18.14
C LEU A 167 4.15 -11.67 -18.81
N ARG A 168 4.88 -10.56 -18.66
CA ARG A 168 4.65 -9.35 -19.44
C ARG A 168 5.01 -9.62 -20.91
N GLU A 169 4.38 -8.88 -21.82
CA GLU A 169 4.57 -9.06 -23.27
C GLU A 169 6.04 -8.91 -23.69
N ASN A 170 6.78 -7.99 -23.05
CA ASN A 170 8.14 -7.63 -23.40
C ASN A 170 9.24 -8.52 -22.77
N VAL A 171 8.91 -9.57 -22.00
CA VAL A 171 9.93 -10.40 -21.33
C VAL A 171 10.85 -11.11 -22.32
N TYR A 172 10.35 -11.45 -23.50
CA TYR A 172 11.15 -12.12 -24.55
C TYR A 172 11.39 -11.25 -25.80
N GLY A 173 11.20 -9.93 -25.69
CA GLY A 173 11.50 -8.98 -26.77
C GLY A 173 10.69 -9.20 -28.07
N LYS A 174 9.45 -9.66 -27.97
CA LYS A 174 8.51 -9.76 -29.11
C LYS A 174 7.43 -8.69 -29.03
#